data_AF-A0A6B3G209-F1
#
_entry.id   AF-A0A6B3G209-F1
#
_cell.length_a   1.000
_cell.length_b   1.000
_cell.length_c   1.000
_cell.angle_alpha   90.00
_cell.angle_beta   90.00
_cell.angle_gamma   90.00
#
_symmetry.space_group_name_H-M   'P 1'
#
loop_
_entity.id
_entity.type
_entity.pdbx_description
1 polymer ?
#
loop_
_entity_poly.entity_id
_entity_poly.type
_entity_poly.pdbx_seq_one_letter_code
_entity_poly.pdbx_strand_id
1 'polypeptide(L)'
;CVTTGAQACSYTADHFTVVIQALVLGGAFLTVLLSLDDTRKLPAGEYWFLLLASASGAALLPASRDLATLVVALEVASLPAFALVGIKRGDRRSSEAALKFFLSSVVATAVMLLGVSFVYAATGTLHLTEIADRLDDVSPVLDTLA
;
A
#
# COMPACT_ATOMS: atom_id res chain seq x y z
N CYS A 1 2.55 13.92 15.03
CA CYS A 1 1.65 13.27 16.01
C CYS A 1 0.85 14.38 16.68
N VAL A 2 -0.46 14.45 16.42
CA VAL A 2 -1.31 15.40 17.15
C VAL A 2 -1.69 14.73 18.47
N THR A 3 -1.26 15.38 19.56
CA THR A 3 -1.42 15.10 21.00
C THR A 3 -0.43 14.12 21.67
N THR A 4 0.47 14.73 22.45
CA THR A 4 0.98 14.33 23.76
C THR A 4 0.61 12.95 24.30
N GLY A 5 1.49 11.97 24.09
CA GLY A 5 1.54 10.70 24.80
C GLY A 5 2.70 9.86 24.25
N ALA A 6 3.33 9.04 25.08
CA ALA A 6 4.31 8.04 24.65
C ALA A 6 3.62 6.89 23.88
N GLN A 7 2.88 7.23 22.83
CA GLN A 7 2.13 6.31 22.00
C GLN A 7 2.77 6.25 20.62
N ALA A 8 3.13 5.03 20.19
CA ALA A 8 3.67 4.77 18.87
C ALA A 8 2.73 5.34 17.80
N CYS A 9 3.19 6.36 17.07
CA CYS A 9 2.37 7.02 16.06
C CYS A 9 2.27 6.13 14.82
N SER A 10 1.06 5.88 14.33
CA SER A 10 0.80 5.14 13.07
C SER A 10 1.28 5.85 11.81
N TYR A 11 1.37 7.19 11.85
CA TYR A 11 1.80 8.04 10.74
C TYR A 11 2.94 8.96 11.19
N THR A 12 4.05 8.94 10.46
CA THR A 12 5.16 9.88 10.67
C THR A 12 5.66 10.47 9.35
N ALA A 13 5.78 11.79 9.33
CA ALA A 13 6.34 12.54 8.22
C ALA A 13 7.76 12.99 8.57
N ASP A 14 8.73 12.09 8.42
CA ASP A 14 10.15 12.41 8.51
C ASP A 14 10.76 12.66 7.12
N HIS A 15 12.05 12.97 7.07
CA HIS A 15 12.71 13.33 5.82
C HIS A 15 12.67 12.20 4.77
N PHE A 16 12.80 10.93 5.20
CA PHE A 16 12.66 9.80 4.30
C PHE A 16 11.24 9.71 3.75
N THR A 17 10.23 9.84 4.61
CA THR A 17 8.82 9.85 4.18
C THR A 17 8.56 10.91 3.11
N VAL A 18 9.01 12.14 3.32
CA VAL A 18 8.79 13.26 2.40
C VAL A 18 9.49 13.03 1.07
N VAL A 19 10.72 12.50 1.06
CA VAL A 19 11.45 12.19 -0.19
C VAL A 19 10.71 11.13 -1.00
N ILE A 20 10.26 10.03 -0.38
CA ILE A 20 9.52 8.99 -1.09
C ILE A 20 8.15 9.51 -1.57
N GLN A 21 7.45 10.31 -0.77
CA GLN A 21 6.20 10.96 -1.18
C GLN A 21 6.41 11.88 -2.39
N ALA A 22 7.50 12.65 -2.42
CA ALA A 22 7.84 13.49 -3.55
C ALA A 22 8.10 12.66 -4.83
N LEU A 23 8.75 11.51 -4.70
CA LEU A 23 8.94 10.58 -5.82
C LEU A 23 7.62 10.00 -6.33
N VAL A 24 6.73 9.57 -5.42
CA VAL A 24 5.40 9.05 -5.77
C VAL A 24 4.57 10.12 -6.50
N LEU A 25 4.52 11.33 -5.96
CA LEU A 25 3.79 12.44 -6.57
C LEU A 25 4.41 12.88 -7.90
N GLY A 26 5.75 12.88 -8.00
CA GLY A 26 6.47 13.13 -9.25
C GLY A 26 6.14 12.08 -10.32
N GLY A 27 6.07 10.80 -9.95
CA GLY A 27 5.65 9.72 -10.84
C GLY A 27 4.19 9.83 -11.27
N ALA A 28 3.29 10.19 -10.35
CA ALA A 28 1.88 10.45 -10.66
C ALA A 28 1.73 11.63 -11.63
N PHE A 29 2.49 12.71 -11.40
CA PHE A 29 2.52 13.87 -12.28
C PHE A 29 3.05 13.53 -13.68
N LEU A 30 4.13 12.74 -13.77
CA LEU A 30 4.63 12.25 -15.05
C LEU A 30 3.59 11.37 -15.77
N THR A 31 2.89 10.51 -15.04
CA THR A 31 1.82 9.67 -15.59
C THR A 31 0.68 10.52 -16.16
N VAL A 32 0.29 11.60 -15.46
CA VAL A 32 -0.68 12.58 -15.95
C VAL A 32 -0.22 13.18 -17.27
N LEU A 33 1.02 13.67 -17.35
CA LEU A 33 1.59 14.26 -18.57
C LEU A 33 1.58 13.29 -19.75
N LEU A 34 1.97 12.03 -19.52
CA LEU A 34 2.00 10.99 -20.55
C LEU A 34 0.60 10.56 -21.03
N SER A 35 -0.42 10.71 -20.19
CA SER A 35 -1.79 10.25 -20.49
C SER A 35 -2.70 11.33 -21.11
N LEU A 36 -2.24 12.59 -21.20
CA LEU A 36 -3.07 13.72 -21.69
C LEU A 36 -3.75 13.47 -23.04
N ASP A 37 -3.07 12.82 -23.99
CA ASP A 37 -3.67 12.55 -25.31
C ASP A 37 -4.58 11.31 -25.33
N ASP A 38 -4.33 10.32 -24.48
CA ASP A 38 -5.03 9.03 -24.49
C ASP A 38 -6.34 9.07 -23.68
N THR A 39 -6.46 10.00 -22.74
CA THR A 39 -7.66 10.19 -21.89
C THR A 39 -8.91 10.61 -22.68
N ARG A 40 -8.78 11.10 -23.92
CA ARG A 40 -9.93 11.49 -24.77
C ARG A 40 -10.88 10.34 -25.12
N LYS A 41 -10.39 9.10 -25.09
CA LYS A 41 -11.16 7.88 -25.39
C LYS A 41 -11.70 7.19 -24.14
N LEU A 42 -11.41 7.76 -22.97
CA LEU A 42 -11.71 7.19 -21.66
C LEU A 42 -12.70 8.07 -20.91
N PRO A 43 -13.40 7.52 -19.90
CA PRO A 43 -14.16 8.32 -18.94
C PRO A 43 -13.18 9.19 -18.11
N ALA A 44 -13.00 10.45 -18.51
CA ALA A 44 -11.96 11.30 -17.98
C ALA A 44 -12.09 11.53 -16.46
N GLY A 45 -13.31 11.71 -15.95
CA GLY A 45 -13.56 11.94 -14.52
C GLY A 45 -13.12 10.75 -13.66
N GLU A 46 -13.53 9.55 -14.06
CA GLU A 46 -13.17 8.31 -13.38
C GLU A 46 -11.66 8.04 -13.48
N TYR A 47 -11.04 8.30 -14.63
CA TYR A 47 -9.59 8.14 -14.80
C TYR A 47 -8.81 9.00 -13.79
N TRP A 48 -9.12 10.30 -13.71
CA TRP A 48 -8.41 11.21 -12.80
C TRP A 48 -8.67 10.88 -11.34
N PHE A 49 -9.91 10.53 -10.99
CA PHE A 49 -10.25 10.10 -9.63
C PHE A 49 -9.47 8.85 -9.22
N LEU A 50 -9.45 7.81 -10.06
CA LEU A 50 -8.78 6.55 -9.77
C LEU A 50 -7.26 6.72 -9.69
N LEU A 51 -6.67 7.51 -10.59
CA LEU A 51 -5.24 7.81 -10.56
C LEU A 51 -4.83 8.53 -9.28
N LEU A 52 -5.56 9.58 -8.90
CA LEU A 52 -5.26 10.33 -7.68
C LEU A 52 -5.55 9.53 -6.40
N ALA A 53 -6.58 8.68 -6.40
CA ALA A 53 -6.86 7.76 -5.30
C ALA A 53 -5.76 6.70 -5.14
N SER A 54 -5.25 6.15 -6.23
CA SER A 54 -4.11 5.21 -6.19
C SER A 54 -2.84 5.91 -5.70
N ALA A 55 -2.56 7.12 -6.22
CA ALA A 55 -1.40 7.90 -5.83
C ALA A 55 -1.42 8.32 -4.36
N SER A 56 -2.60 8.61 -3.78
CA SER A 56 -2.71 8.95 -2.37
C SER A 56 -2.41 7.75 -1.45
N GLY A 57 -2.89 6.55 -1.82
CA GLY A 57 -2.52 5.31 -1.14
C GLY A 57 -1.02 5.05 -1.20
N ALA A 58 -0.42 5.21 -2.39
CA ALA A 58 1.02 5.05 -2.57
C ALA A 58 1.84 6.08 -1.77
N ALA A 59 1.35 7.31 -1.64
CA ALA A 59 1.98 8.35 -0.82
C ALA A 59 1.84 8.10 0.69
N LEU A 60 0.86 7.30 1.12
CA LEU A 60 0.68 6.91 2.51
C LEU A 60 1.71 5.85 2.96
N LEU A 61 2.12 4.96 2.05
CA LEU A 61 3.04 3.85 2.33
C LEU A 61 4.31 4.23 3.10
N PRO A 62 5.13 5.21 2.66
CA PRO A 62 6.37 5.53 3.37
C PRO A 62 6.13 6.17 4.75
N ALA A 63 4.93 6.66 5.01
CA ALA A 63 4.57 7.29 6.28
C ALA A 63 4.04 6.30 7.33
N SER A 64 3.67 5.08 6.91
CA SER A 64 3.12 4.05 7.78
C SER A 64 4.14 3.55 8.79
N ARG A 65 3.74 3.48 10.07
CA ARG A 65 4.58 3.02 11.19
C ARG A 65 3.99 1.86 11.97
N ASP A 66 2.89 1.31 11.48
CA ASP A 66 2.33 0.05 11.93
C ASP A 66 1.85 -0.77 10.74
N LEU A 67 1.78 -2.09 10.94
CA LEU A 67 1.41 -3.04 9.91
C LEU A 67 -0.04 -2.83 9.41
N ALA A 68 -0.97 -2.37 10.24
CA ALA A 68 -2.34 -2.13 9.80
C ALA A 68 -2.41 -0.94 8.83
N THR A 69 -1.78 0.18 9.16
CA THR A 69 -1.70 1.36 8.28
C THR A 69 -0.97 1.03 6.98
N LEU A 70 0.07 0.17 7.03
CA LEU A 70 0.77 -0.31 5.83
C LEU A 70 -0.17 -1.11 4.91
N VAL A 71 -0.94 -2.07 5.47
CA VAL A 71 -1.92 -2.86 4.70
C VAL A 71 -2.98 -1.96 4.07
N VAL A 72 -3.54 -1.01 4.85
CA VAL A 72 -4.53 -0.06 4.35
C VAL A 72 -3.96 0.79 3.21
N ALA A 73 -2.73 1.30 3.35
CA ALA A 73 -2.08 2.07 2.31
C ALA A 73 -1.89 1.26 1.01
N LEU A 74 -1.53 -0.03 1.12
CA LEU A 74 -1.41 -0.94 -0.03
C LEU A 74 -2.75 -1.16 -0.72
N GLU A 75 -3.83 -1.41 0.03
CA GLU A 75 -5.17 -1.62 -0.52
C GLU A 75 -5.75 -0.34 -1.17
N VAL A 76 -5.53 0.82 -0.54
CA VAL A 76 -5.93 2.12 -1.12
C VAL A 76 -5.16 2.42 -2.40
N ALA A 77 -3.90 1.99 -2.50
CA ALA A 77 -3.12 2.12 -3.74
C ALA A 77 -3.60 1.14 -4.83
N SER A 78 -3.95 -0.09 -4.45
CA SER A 78 -4.18 -1.20 -5.38
C SER A 78 -5.61 -1.24 -5.94
N LEU A 79 -6.65 -1.02 -5.12
CA LEU A 79 -8.05 -1.09 -5.55
C LEU A 79 -8.36 -0.12 -6.72
N PRO A 80 -7.97 1.17 -6.67
CA PRO A 80 -8.19 2.08 -7.78
C PRO A 80 -7.32 1.72 -8.99
N ALA A 81 -6.13 1.15 -8.77
CA ALA A 81 -5.26 0.69 -9.85
C ALA A 81 -5.89 -0.48 -10.64
N PHE A 82 -6.59 -1.42 -9.98
CA PHE A 82 -7.33 -2.49 -10.67
C PHE A 82 -8.41 -1.91 -11.59
N ALA A 83 -9.16 -0.93 -11.08
CA ALA A 83 -10.17 -0.22 -11.86
C ALA A 83 -9.54 0.56 -13.03
N LEU A 84 -8.36 1.15 -12.83
CA LEU A 84 -7.61 1.86 -13.88
C LEU A 84 -7.15 0.91 -14.99
N VAL A 85 -6.67 -0.28 -14.66
CA VAL A 85 -6.30 -1.32 -15.66
C VAL A 85 -7.52 -1.77 -16.48
N GLY A 86 -8.70 -1.82 -15.85
CA GLY A 86 -9.97 -2.23 -16.45
C GLY A 86 -10.79 -1.11 -17.09
N ILE A 87 -10.28 0.13 -17.14
CA ILE A 87 -11.08 1.32 -17.44
C ILE A 87 -11.62 1.36 -18.88
N LYS A 88 -10.98 0.64 -19.81
CA LYS A 88 -11.35 0.63 -21.22
C LYS A 88 -12.54 -0.29 -21.48
N ARG A 89 -13.75 0.29 -21.36
CA ARG A 89 -15.02 -0.43 -21.55
C ARG A 89 -15.08 -1.12 -22.92
N GLY A 90 -15.52 -2.38 -22.93
CA GLY A 90 -15.66 -3.20 -24.13
C GLY A 90 -14.37 -3.86 -24.64
N ASP A 91 -13.22 -3.57 -24.04
CA ASP A 91 -11.96 -4.24 -24.36
C ASP A 91 -11.76 -5.47 -23.46
N ARG A 92 -11.97 -6.67 -24.02
CA ARG A 92 -11.79 -7.95 -23.32
C ARG A 92 -10.40 -8.09 -22.70
N ARG A 93 -9.35 -7.55 -23.34
CA ARG A 93 -7.98 -7.63 -22.83
C ARG A 93 -7.80 -6.75 -21.59
N SER A 94 -8.42 -5.56 -21.56
CA SER A 94 -8.42 -4.68 -20.38
C SER A 94 -9.14 -5.33 -19.21
N SER A 95 -10.31 -5.93 -19.44
CA SER A 95 -11.07 -6.65 -18.39
C SER A 95 -10.33 -7.88 -17.86
N GLU A 96 -9.72 -8.67 -18.74
CA GLU A 96 -8.93 -9.84 -18.33
C GLU A 96 -7.68 -9.45 -17.55
N ALA A 97 -6.98 -8.39 -17.96
CA ALA A 97 -5.81 -7.88 -17.25
C ALA A 97 -6.17 -7.36 -15.85
N ALA A 98 -7.27 -6.61 -15.71
CA ALA A 98 -7.74 -6.13 -14.42
C ALA A 98 -8.08 -7.28 -13.47
N LEU A 99 -8.76 -8.32 -13.98
CA LEU A 99 -9.11 -9.50 -13.19
C LEU A 99 -7.87 -10.27 -12.73
N LYS A 100 -6.90 -10.51 -13.62
CA LYS A 100 -5.64 -11.19 -13.27
C LYS A 100 -4.86 -10.41 -12.21
N PHE A 101 -4.79 -9.08 -12.37
CA PHE A 101 -4.10 -8.23 -11.44
C PHE A 101 -4.78 -8.22 -10.05
N PHE A 102 -6.10 -8.11 -10.03
CA PHE A 102 -6.90 -8.21 -8.80
C PHE A 102 -6.69 -9.55 -8.08
N LEU A 103 -6.81 -10.68 -8.80
CA LEU A 103 -6.64 -12.01 -8.21
C LEU A 103 -5.23 -12.19 -7.64
N SER A 104 -4.20 -11.76 -8.36
CA SER A 104 -2.82 -11.80 -7.86
C SER A 104 -2.65 -10.95 -6.60
N SER A 105 -3.27 -9.77 -6.53
CA SER A 105 -3.18 -8.91 -5.36
C SER A 105 -3.91 -9.49 -4.17
N VAL A 106 -5.12 -10.03 -4.33
CA VAL A 106 -5.89 -10.62 -3.21
C VAL A 106 -5.14 -11.78 -2.59
N VAL A 107 -4.49 -12.63 -3.40
CA VAL A 107 -3.65 -13.72 -2.90
C VAL A 107 -2.45 -13.16 -2.13
N ALA A 108 -1.77 -12.14 -2.66
CA ALA A 108 -0.66 -11.50 -1.97
C ALA A 108 -1.08 -10.85 -0.64
N THR A 109 -2.24 -10.17 -0.61
CA THR A 109 -2.82 -9.58 0.60
C THR A 109 -3.18 -10.65 1.63
N ALA A 110 -3.75 -11.78 1.21
CA ALA A 110 -4.06 -12.89 2.11
C ALA A 110 -2.79 -13.46 2.78
N VAL A 111 -1.72 -13.66 2.00
CA VAL A 111 -0.42 -14.13 2.52
C VAL A 111 0.20 -13.06 3.44
N MET A 112 0.13 -11.78 3.07
CA MET A 112 0.59 -10.68 3.90
C MET A 112 -0.14 -10.63 5.25
N LEU A 113 -1.47 -10.72 5.25
CA LEU A 113 -2.29 -10.73 6.47
C LEU A 113 -2.00 -11.94 7.36
N LEU A 114 -1.73 -13.10 6.76
CA LEU A 114 -1.25 -14.27 7.51
C LEU A 114 0.10 -13.99 8.18
N GLY A 115 1.05 -13.38 7.46
CA GLY A 115 2.33 -12.96 8.02
C GLY A 115 2.18 -11.95 9.15
N VAL A 116 1.34 -10.92 8.98
CA VAL A 116 1.00 -9.94 10.02
C VAL A 116 0.41 -10.64 11.25
N SER A 117 -0.47 -11.63 11.05
CA SER A 117 -1.03 -12.41 12.16
C SER A 117 0.03 -13.18 12.94
N PHE A 118 1.04 -13.75 12.28
CA PHE A 118 2.15 -14.44 12.96
C PHE A 118 3.05 -13.46 13.71
N VAL A 119 3.41 -12.32 13.11
CA VAL A 119 4.19 -11.28 13.79
C VAL A 119 3.46 -10.76 15.01
N TYR A 120 2.15 -10.50 14.89
CA TYR A 120 1.32 -10.08 16.01
C TYR A 120 1.21 -11.15 17.09
N ALA A 121 1.07 -12.44 16.73
CA ALA A 121 1.03 -13.53 17.69
C ALA A 121 2.35 -13.66 18.49
N ALA A 122 3.49 -13.38 17.87
CA ALA A 122 4.80 -13.43 18.52
C ALA A 122 5.10 -12.20 19.37
N THR A 123 4.77 -11.00 18.88
CA THR A 123 5.18 -9.72 19.52
C THR A 123 4.08 -9.03 20.32
N GLY A 124 2.81 -9.32 20.05
CA GLY A 124 1.64 -8.70 20.68
C GLY A 124 1.40 -7.24 20.26
N THR A 125 2.03 -6.75 19.20
CA THR A 125 1.91 -5.36 18.72
C THR A 125 1.95 -5.29 17.19
N LEU A 126 1.43 -4.20 16.62
CA LEU A 126 1.47 -3.91 15.19
C LEU A 126 2.42 -2.78 14.84
N HIS A 127 2.92 -2.04 15.84
CA HIS A 127 3.82 -0.92 15.64
C HIS A 127 5.21 -1.40 15.27
N LEU A 128 5.75 -0.91 14.15
CA LEU A 128 7.01 -1.41 13.58
C LEU A 128 8.19 -1.22 14.52
N THR A 129 8.23 -0.13 15.29
CA THR A 129 9.28 0.11 16.29
C THR A 129 9.22 -0.88 17.44
N GLU A 130 8.03 -1.14 17.98
CA GLU A 130 7.87 -2.11 19.07
C GLU A 130 8.06 -3.56 18.59
N ILE A 131 7.71 -3.86 17.34
CA ILE A 131 8.00 -5.16 16.71
C ILE A 131 9.51 -5.37 16.66
N ALA A 132 10.28 -4.35 16.24
CA ALA A 132 11.74 -4.43 16.18
C ALA A 132 12.34 -4.68 17.57
N ASP A 133 11.87 -3.97 18.59
CA ASP A 133 12.36 -4.13 19.97
C ASP A 133 12.03 -5.50 20.57
N ARG A 134 10.84 -6.05 20.28
CA ARG A 134 10.37 -7.32 20.86
C ARG A 134 10.87 -8.55 20.12
N LEU A 135 11.32 -8.43 18.87
CA LEU A 135 11.78 -9.56 18.09
C LEU A 135 13.02 -10.22 18.70
N ASP A 136 13.89 -9.43 19.34
CA ASP A 136 15.11 -9.91 20.00
C ASP A 136 14.82 -10.81 21.20
N ASP A 137 13.67 -10.64 21.85
CA ASP A 137 13.24 -11.41 23.02
C ASP A 137 12.45 -12.69 22.65
N VAL A 138 12.08 -12.86 21.38
CA VAL A 138 11.38 -14.06 20.91
C VAL A 138 12.38 -15.21 20.85
N SER A 139 12.27 -16.16 21.79
CA SER A 139 13.07 -17.38 21.75
C SER A 139 12.87 -18.08 20.40
N PRO A 140 13.92 -18.41 19.64
CA PRO A 140 13.78 -19.18 18.42
C PRO A 140 13.25 -20.57 18.79
N VAL A 141 11.93 -20.76 18.65
CA VAL A 141 11.27 -22.05 18.88
C VAL A 141 11.90 -23.16 18.02
N LEU A 142 12.57 -22.79 16.93
CA LEU A 142 13.31 -23.70 16.05
C LEU A 142 14.64 -24.22 16.59
N ASP A 143 15.22 -23.63 17.65
CA ASP A 143 16.42 -24.19 18.31
C ASP A 143 16.11 -25.50 19.06
N THR A 144 14.83 -25.80 19.29
CA THR A 144 14.41 -27.08 19.90
C THR A 144 14.29 -28.24 18.91
N LEU A 145 14.47 -27.99 17.60
CA LEU A 145 14.40 -29.00 16.53
C LEU A 145 15.75 -29.29 15.85
N ALA A 146 16.84 -28.67 16.33
CA ALA A 146 18.22 -28.93 15.91
C ALA A 146 18.94 -29.80 16.96
#